data_AF-A1U429-F1
#
_entry.id   AF-A1U429-F1
#
_cell.length_a   1.000
_cell.length_b   1.000
_cell.length_c   1.000
_cell.angle_alpha   90.00
_cell.angle_beta   90.00
_cell.angle_gamma   90.00
#
_symmetry.space_group_name_H-M   'P 1'
#
loop_
_entity.id
_entity.type
_entity.pdbx_description
1 polymer ?
#
loop_
_entity_poly.entity_id
_entity_poly.type
_entity_poly.pdbx_seq_one_letter_code
_entity_poly.pdbx_strand_id
1 'polypeptide(L)' 'MWEIETTCRFDDWYFSLGEVDRENVLAAILVLREKGPMLSRPHADSVYGSVLKGGI' A
#
# COMPACT_ATOMS: atom_id res chain seq x y z
N MET A 1 -5.35 11.62 -10.39
CA MET A 1 -4.99 10.74 -9.26
C MET A 1 -5.08 9.32 -9.76
N TRP A 2 -4.11 8.49 -9.42
CA TRP A 2 -4.12 7.07 -9.74
C TRP A 2 -5.22 6.36 -8.95
N GLU A 3 -5.74 5.28 -9.51
CA GLU A 3 -6.64 4.38 -8.77
C GLU A 3 -5.81 3.48 -7.84
N ILE A 4 -6.30 3.25 -6.64
CA ILE A 4 -5.68 2.35 -5.67
C ILE A 4 -6.60 1.15 -5.52
N GLU A 5 -6.13 -0.01 -5.95
CA GLU A 5 -6.81 -1.28 -5.74
C GLU A 5 -6.20 -1.96 -4.50
N THR A 6 -7.05 -2.36 -3.56
CA THR A 6 -6.67 -3.16 -2.39
C THR A 6 -7.19 -4.59 -2.53
N THR A 7 -6.69 -5.48 -1.68
CA THR A 7 -7.16 -6.87 -1.60
C THR A 7 -7.82 -7.09 -0.24
N CYS A 8 -8.69 -8.09 -0.13
CA CYS A 8 -9.28 -8.46 1.17
C CYS A 8 -8.23 -8.68 2.26
N ARG A 9 -7.09 -9.30 1.91
CA ARG A 9 -5.98 -9.50 2.85
C ARG A 9 -5.36 -8.18 3.33
N PHE A 10 -5.24 -7.20 2.44
CA PHE A 10 -4.78 -5.87 2.82
C PHE A 10 -5.79 -5.20 3.75
N ASP A 11 -7.08 -5.26 3.42
CA ASP A 11 -8.14 -4.63 4.19
C ASP A 11 -8.22 -5.22 5.60
N ASP A 12 -8.22 -6.55 5.73
CA ASP A 12 -8.21 -7.26 7.01
C ASP A 12 -7.01 -6.85 7.89
N TRP A 13 -5.83 -6.80 7.29
CA TRP A 13 -4.62 -6.33 7.98
C TRP A 13 -4.75 -4.86 8.39
N TYR A 14 -5.19 -3.99 7.50
CA TYR A 14 -5.31 -2.55 7.73
C TYR A 14 -6.31 -2.24 8.84
N PHE A 15 -7.44 -2.94 8.90
CA PHE A 15 -8.43 -2.78 9.97
C PHE A 15 -7.98 -3.39 11.31
N SER A 16 -7.00 -4.29 11.30
CA SER A 16 -6.40 -4.82 12.54
C SER A 16 -5.41 -3.84 13.21
N LEU A 17 -4.98 -2.79 12.50
CA LEU A 17 -4.03 -1.79 13.02
C LEU A 17 -4.66 -0.87 14.07
N GLY A 18 -3.82 -0.38 14.98
CA GLY A 18 -4.16 0.73 15.85
C GLY A 18 -4.36 2.03 15.07
N GLU A 19 -5.01 3.01 15.71
CA GLU A 19 -5.38 4.29 15.06
C GLU A 19 -4.20 5.02 14.43
N VAL A 20 -3.11 5.20 15.20
CA VAL A 20 -1.89 5.89 14.74
C VAL A 20 -1.25 5.19 13.53
N ASP A 21 -1.14 3.85 13.58
CA ASP A 21 -0.54 3.08 12.49
C ASP A 21 -1.42 3.14 11.23
N ARG A 22 -2.74 3.06 11.41
CA ARG A 22 -3.70 3.17 10.32
C ARG A 22 -3.65 4.54 9.64
N GLU A 23 -3.53 5.62 10.41
CA GLU A 23 -3.35 6.98 9.88
C GLU A 23 -2.04 7.13 9.09
N ASN A 24 -0.94 6.57 9.59
CA ASN A 24 0.35 6.58 8.89
C ASN A 24 0.27 5.85 7.54
N VAL A 25 -0.36 4.68 7.50
CA VAL A 25 -0.57 3.92 6.27
C VAL A 25 -1.48 4.69 5.30
N LEU A 26 -2.56 5.30 5.79
CA LEU A 26 -3.46 6.11 4.97
C LEU A 26 -2.73 7.30 4.32
N ALA A 27 -1.88 7.99 5.08
CA ALA A 27 -1.08 9.09 4.56
C ALA A 27 -0.17 8.63 3.40
N ALA A 28 0.47 7.46 3.53
CA ALA A 28 1.26 6.88 2.45
C ALA A 28 0.42 6.51 1.22
N ILE A 29 -0.78 5.95 1.40
CA ILE A 29 -1.71 5.63 0.31
C ILE A 29 -2.14 6.90 -0.44
N LEU A 30 -2.42 8.00 0.27
CA LEU A 30 -2.81 9.27 -0.35
C LEU A 30 -1.69 9.84 -1.24
N VAL A 31 -0.44 9.77 -0.78
CA VAL A 31 0.74 10.15 -1.57
C VAL A 31 0.88 9.24 -2.80
N LEU A 32 0.71 7.93 -2.62
CA LEU A 32 0.75 6.96 -3.74
C LEU A 32 -0.36 7.23 -4.75
N ARG A 33 -1.57 7.56 -4.30
CA ARG A 33 -2.68 7.93 -5.18
C ARG A 33 -2.32 9.17 -6.02
N GLU A 34 -1.65 10.15 -5.43
CA GLU A 34 -1.24 11.36 -6.14
C GLU A 34 -0.11 11.11 -7.16
N LYS A 35 0.98 10.46 -6.73
CA LYS A 35 2.21 10.29 -7.52
C LYS A 35 2.20 9.06 -8.44
N GLY A 36 1.50 8.00 -8.04
CA GLY A 36 1.43 6.73 -8.77
C GLY A 36 2.78 6.02 -8.88
N PRO A 37 3.03 5.30 -9.99
CA PRO A 37 4.26 4.52 -10.22
C PRO A 37 5.56 5.35 -10.21
N MET A 38 5.47 6.67 -10.29
CA MET A 38 6.63 7.56 -10.20
C MET A 38 7.07 7.83 -8.74
N LEU A 39 6.30 7.38 -7.75
CA LEU A 39 6.70 7.45 -6.35
C LEU A 39 7.95 6.58 -6.14
N SER A 40 9.00 7.20 -5.61
CA SER A 40 10.31 6.58 -5.43
C SER A 40 10.81 6.80 -4.00
N ARG A 41 12.08 6.45 -3.74
CA ARG A 41 12.71 6.62 -2.43
C ARG A 41 12.55 8.07 -1.93
N PRO A 42 12.30 8.27 -0.62
CA PRO A 42 12.27 7.25 0.44
C PRO A 42 10.92 6.55 0.63
N HIS A 43 9.88 6.94 -0.12
CA HIS A 43 8.50 6.53 0.15
C HIS A 43 8.10 5.20 -0.51
N ALA A 44 8.79 4.82 -1.59
CA ALA A 44 8.58 3.55 -2.27
C ALA A 44 9.90 2.96 -2.76
N ASP A 45 9.94 1.63 -2.87
CA ASP A 45 11.04 0.90 -3.49
C ASP A 45 10.55 -0.42 -4.12
N SER A 46 11.39 -1.01 -4.96
CA SER A 46 11.10 -2.26 -5.66
C SER A 46 11.55 -3.47 -4.84
N VAL A 47 10.61 -4.34 -4.48
CA VAL A 47 10.92 -5.62 -3.82
C VAL A 47 11.14 -6.70 -4.87
N TYR A 48 12.34 -7.27 -4.93
CA TYR A 48 12.70 -8.35 -5.85
C TYR A 48 12.59 -9.72 -5.16
N GLY A 49 12.13 -10.74 -5.88
CA GLY A 49 12.07 -12.13 -5.39
C GLY A 49 10.84 -12.50 -4.55
N SER A 50 9.89 -11.59 -4.39
CA SER A 50 8.61 -11.90 -3.74
C SER A 50 7.73 -12.77 -4.64
N VAL A 51 7.30 -13.91 -4.12
CA VAL A 51 6.24 -14.72 -4.72
C VAL A 51 4.89 -14.24 -4.21
N LEU A 52 4.06 -13.65 -5.09
CA LEU A 52 2.65 -13.43 -4.81
C LEU A 52 1.98 -14.80 -4.66
N LYS A 53 1.79 -15.25 -3.42
CA LYS A 53 0.92 -16.42 -3.15
C LYS A 53 -0.53 -15.96 -3.24
N GLY A 54 -1.09 -16.04 -4.44
CA GLY A 54 -2.49 -15.72 -4.71
C GLY A 54 -2.77 -15.71 -6.21
N GLY A 55 -2.77 -16.89 -6.83
CA GLY A 55 -3.44 -17.11 -8.11
C GLY A 55 -4.85 -17.64 -7.82
N ILE A 56 -5.83 -17.06 -8.52
CA ILE A 56 -7.19 -17.58 -8.84
C ILE A 56 -7.64 -18.85 -8.11
#